data_AF-A0A534H947-F1
#
_entry.id   AF-A0A534H947-F1
#
_cell.length_a   1.000
_cell.length_b   1.000
_cell.length_c   1.000
_cell.angle_alpha   90.00
_cell.angle_beta   90.00
_cell.angle_gamma   90.00
#
_symmetry.space_group_name_H-M   'P 1'
#
loop_
_entity.id
_entity.type
_entity.pdbx_description
1 polymer ?
#
loop_
_entity_poly.entity_id
_entity_poly.type
_entity_poly.pdbx_seq_one_letter_code
_entity_poly.pdbx_strand_id
1 'polypeptide(L)'
;MPRGAAWLLIAVQAIGAPAIAGAGPLTRASPLTRDGAKAAPYRWQLPRGFPTPAVPADNPMSEAKVALGQRLFFDSRLSVTGRSSCASCHDPARSFSDGRPVAIGALGEALPHNALALVNVAYNISFGWTKHTVRSLEAQMLEPLLNQHPVEIGLAGREAALIAALSADPAYAAAFAAAYPGDAAMVSFEHIVKAIASFERTLISGRSLFDRYVFDGEHEALSGEAKRGMALFFSSRVGCSGCHSGFDFAGNWRDSEGETGRASFARNGTSEEAVRVPTLRNIALTAPYMHDGRFATLEAVLDHYSGLAQRARASGGRHYDRRLPRSALTSAERAELIAFLSSLTDESFVRRFAESPHTPADTPPEH
;
A
#
# COMPACT_ATOMS: atom_id res chain seq x y z
N MET A 1 41.34 -7.89 -64.53
CA MET A 1 41.07 -6.86 -65.55
C MET A 1 39.63 -6.39 -65.38
N PRO A 2 39.29 -5.08 -65.51
CA PRO A 2 40.13 -3.93 -65.84
C PRO A 2 40.21 -2.86 -64.70
N ARG A 3 41.36 -2.18 -64.60
CA ARG A 3 41.58 -0.71 -64.78
C ARG A 3 41.07 0.16 -63.62
N GLY A 4 41.87 0.90 -62.86
CA GLY A 4 43.15 1.56 -63.14
C GLY A 4 42.92 3.07 -63.23
N ALA A 5 43.51 3.85 -62.31
CA ALA A 5 43.96 5.24 -62.54
C ALA A 5 44.61 5.78 -61.25
N ALA A 6 45.93 5.84 -61.27
CA ALA A 6 46.72 6.67 -60.38
C ALA A 6 46.74 8.10 -60.92
N TRP A 7 46.67 9.10 -60.04
CA TRP A 7 47.15 10.45 -60.32
C TRP A 7 47.94 10.96 -59.13
N LEU A 8 49.26 10.99 -59.34
CA LEU A 8 50.28 11.70 -58.58
C LEU A 8 50.28 13.14 -59.08
N LEU A 9 50.16 14.17 -58.25
CA LEU A 9 50.60 15.53 -58.62
C LEU A 9 50.94 16.38 -57.37
N ILE A 10 52.24 16.51 -57.16
CA ILE A 10 53.01 17.73 -56.86
C ILE A 10 52.75 18.47 -55.54
N ALA A 11 53.80 18.43 -54.70
CA ALA A 11 54.04 19.35 -53.60
C ALA A 11 54.43 20.74 -54.11
N VAL A 12 53.82 21.77 -53.53
CA VAL A 12 54.31 23.15 -53.58
C VAL A 12 54.45 23.63 -52.14
N GLN A 13 55.68 23.86 -51.72
CA GLN A 13 55.99 24.62 -50.50
C GLN A 13 55.92 26.11 -50.83
N ALA A 14 55.19 26.87 -50.03
CA ALA A 14 55.26 28.33 -50.01
C ALA A 14 55.28 28.84 -48.56
N ILE A 15 56.47 29.28 -48.15
CA ILE A 15 56.84 30.53 -47.45
C ILE A 15 55.81 31.11 -46.45
N GLY A 16 56.25 31.24 -45.20
CA GLY A 16 55.47 31.76 -44.08
C GLY A 16 55.27 33.28 -44.04
N ALA A 17 54.34 33.69 -43.18
CA ALA A 17 54.14 35.02 -42.62
C ALA A 17 53.45 34.90 -41.23
N PRO A 18 53.55 35.90 -40.35
CA PRO A 18 53.61 35.70 -38.90
C PRO A 18 52.25 35.63 -38.19
N ALA A 19 52.33 35.15 -36.94
CA ALA A 19 51.25 34.98 -35.98
C ALA A 19 50.42 36.25 -35.76
N ILE A 20 49.10 36.09 -35.76
CA ILE A 20 48.16 37.00 -35.11
C ILE A 20 47.42 36.16 -34.06
N ALA A 21 47.61 36.54 -32.80
CA ALA A 21 46.91 35.96 -31.66
C ALA A 21 45.40 36.20 -31.81
N GLY A 22 44.59 35.15 -31.65
CA GLY A 22 43.13 35.28 -31.66
C GLY A 22 42.42 33.94 -31.47
N ALA A 23 41.71 33.83 -30.34
CA ALA A 23 40.73 32.81 -30.00
C ALA A 23 41.23 31.35 -29.95
N GLY A 24 41.46 30.86 -28.73
CA GLY A 24 41.55 29.41 -28.48
C GLY A 24 40.29 28.69 -28.99
N PRO A 25 40.41 27.42 -29.41
CA PRO A 25 39.27 26.67 -29.89
C PRO A 25 38.23 26.60 -28.77
N LEU A 26 37.02 27.12 -29.04
CA LEU A 26 35.83 26.73 -28.31
C LEU A 26 35.78 25.22 -28.40
N THR A 27 36.19 24.54 -27.32
CA THR A 27 35.95 23.13 -27.12
C THR A 27 34.45 22.95 -27.30
N ARG A 28 34.08 22.40 -28.46
CA ARG A 28 32.72 21.97 -28.75
C ARG A 28 32.40 20.98 -27.64
N ALA A 29 31.64 21.43 -26.64
CA ALA A 29 31.15 20.56 -25.60
C ALA A 29 30.47 19.41 -26.32
N SER A 30 31.04 18.22 -26.18
CA SER A 30 30.37 16.99 -26.58
C SER A 30 28.96 17.08 -25.99
N PRO A 31 27.89 16.85 -26.78
CA PRO A 31 26.57 16.76 -26.20
C PRO A 31 26.67 15.62 -25.19
N LEU A 32 26.54 15.96 -23.89
CA LEU A 32 26.22 14.97 -22.88
C LEU A 32 24.89 14.40 -23.35
N THR A 33 24.96 13.27 -24.05
CA THR A 33 23.83 12.37 -24.19
C THR A 33 23.37 12.14 -22.75
N ARG A 34 22.21 12.73 -22.41
CA ARG A 34 21.49 12.38 -21.19
C ARG A 34 21.11 10.92 -21.36
N ASP A 35 22.05 10.01 -21.05
CA ASP A 35 21.69 8.63 -20.74
C ASP A 35 20.58 8.75 -19.70
N GLY A 36 19.39 8.30 -20.07
CA GLY A 36 18.16 8.56 -19.35
C GLY A 36 18.35 8.22 -17.88
N ALA A 37 18.53 9.25 -17.05
CA ALA A 37 18.73 9.06 -15.63
C ALA A 37 17.52 8.30 -15.10
N LYS A 38 17.73 7.09 -14.58
CA LYS A 38 16.68 6.30 -13.94
C LYS A 38 16.80 6.50 -12.44
N ALA A 39 15.67 6.66 -11.76
CA ALA A 39 15.65 6.72 -10.30
C ALA A 39 16.19 5.40 -9.73
N ALA A 40 16.88 5.47 -8.58
CA ALA A 40 17.41 4.27 -7.93
C ALA A 40 16.28 3.27 -7.64
N PRO A 41 16.42 2.00 -8.04
CA PRO A 41 15.37 1.01 -7.86
C PRO A 41 15.08 0.79 -6.38
N TYR A 42 13.82 0.56 -6.04
CA TYR A 42 13.42 0.28 -4.66
C TYR A 42 13.96 -1.07 -4.20
N ARG A 43 14.58 -1.10 -3.02
CA ARG A 43 15.11 -2.33 -2.41
C ARG A 43 14.14 -2.89 -1.39
N TRP A 44 13.44 -3.94 -1.78
CA TRP A 44 12.57 -4.69 -0.89
C TRP A 44 13.30 -5.26 0.33
N GLN A 45 12.79 -4.98 1.52
CA GLN A 45 13.22 -5.58 2.79
C GLN A 45 12.10 -6.48 3.33
N LEU A 46 11.76 -7.51 2.56
CA LEU A 46 10.64 -8.39 2.90
C LEU A 46 10.98 -9.27 4.11
N PRO A 47 10.01 -9.51 5.01
CA PRO A 47 10.15 -10.50 6.05
C PRO A 47 10.41 -11.89 5.46
N ARG A 48 11.06 -12.76 6.25
CA ARG A 48 11.30 -14.14 5.83
C ARG A 48 9.97 -14.84 5.55
N GLY A 49 9.88 -15.56 4.43
CA GLY A 49 8.67 -16.28 4.04
C GLY A 49 7.62 -15.43 3.32
N PHE A 50 7.87 -14.13 3.11
CA PHE A 50 6.97 -13.27 2.31
C PHE A 50 7.39 -13.27 0.83
N PRO A 51 6.46 -13.47 -0.10
CA PRO A 51 6.75 -13.36 -1.52
C PRO A 51 6.87 -11.89 -1.93
N THR A 52 7.47 -11.64 -3.10
CA THR A 52 7.55 -10.27 -3.64
C THR A 52 6.16 -9.78 -4.04
N PRO A 53 5.72 -8.57 -3.66
CA PRO A 53 4.46 -8.01 -4.12
C PRO A 53 4.43 -7.81 -5.65
N ALA A 54 3.25 -7.94 -6.26
CA ALA A 54 3.05 -7.59 -7.65
C ALA A 54 3.13 -6.05 -7.85
N VAL A 55 4.10 -5.59 -8.64
CA VAL A 55 4.27 -4.17 -8.98
C VAL A 55 3.78 -3.93 -10.42
N PRO A 56 2.86 -2.97 -10.67
CA PRO A 56 2.43 -2.65 -12.03
C PRO A 56 3.59 -2.15 -12.90
N ALA A 57 3.65 -2.63 -14.15
CA ALA A 57 4.71 -2.28 -15.08
C ALA A 57 4.74 -0.77 -15.41
N ASP A 58 3.59 -0.10 -15.35
CA ASP A 58 3.44 1.33 -15.59
C ASP A 58 3.68 2.19 -14.35
N ASN A 59 3.88 1.58 -13.17
CA ASN A 59 4.30 2.24 -11.95
C ASN A 59 5.43 1.47 -11.22
N PRO A 60 6.63 1.37 -11.82
CA PRO A 60 7.76 0.73 -11.17
C PRO A 60 8.20 1.51 -9.93
N MET A 61 8.62 0.79 -8.88
CA MET A 61 9.02 1.42 -7.61
C MET A 61 10.46 1.95 -7.66
N SER A 62 10.68 3.09 -7.01
CA SER A 62 12.01 3.66 -6.74
C SER A 62 12.03 4.26 -5.33
N GLU A 63 13.22 4.37 -4.72
CA GLU A 63 13.36 4.96 -3.39
C GLU A 63 12.81 6.40 -3.35
N ALA A 64 13.12 7.20 -4.39
CA ALA A 64 12.65 8.57 -4.52
C ALA A 64 11.11 8.67 -4.65
N LYS A 65 10.49 7.74 -5.39
CA LYS A 65 9.03 7.71 -5.55
C LYS A 65 8.32 7.28 -4.27
N VAL A 66 8.88 6.33 -3.52
CA VAL A 66 8.39 5.94 -2.19
C VAL A 66 8.47 7.12 -1.22
N ALA A 67 9.61 7.82 -1.17
CA ALA A 67 9.78 8.98 -0.29
C ALA A 67 8.81 10.13 -0.64
N LEU A 68 8.62 10.42 -1.94
CA LEU A 68 7.62 11.38 -2.40
C LEU A 68 6.20 10.95 -2.01
N GLY A 69 5.86 9.68 -2.22
CA GLY A 69 4.57 9.10 -1.86
C GLY A 69 4.27 9.20 -0.38
N GLN A 70 5.27 8.91 0.46
CA GLN A 70 5.15 9.07 1.91
C GLN A 70 4.84 10.52 2.24
N ARG A 71 5.60 11.49 1.71
CA ARG A 71 5.33 12.91 1.96
C ARG A 71 3.89 13.30 1.58
N LEU A 72 3.42 12.88 0.40
CA LEU A 72 2.06 13.17 -0.08
C LEU A 72 0.97 12.50 0.79
N PHE A 73 1.20 11.27 1.28
CA PHE A 73 0.24 10.54 2.11
C PHE A 73 -0.12 11.29 3.41
N PHE A 74 0.84 12.05 3.96
CA PHE A 74 0.67 12.83 5.19
C PHE A 74 0.33 14.31 4.94
N ASP A 75 0.36 14.79 3.69
CA ASP A 75 0.17 16.21 3.37
C ASP A 75 -1.32 16.58 3.28
N SER A 76 -1.77 17.50 4.13
CA SER A 76 -3.16 17.93 4.20
C SER A 76 -3.58 18.86 3.06
N ARG A 77 -2.63 19.39 2.28
CA ARG A 77 -2.90 20.18 1.06
C ARG A 77 -3.64 19.37 0.00
N LEU A 78 -3.62 18.04 0.09
CA LEU A 78 -4.40 17.17 -0.78
C LEU A 78 -5.89 17.19 -0.42
N SER A 79 -6.31 17.67 0.77
CA SER A 79 -7.73 17.79 1.12
C SER A 79 -8.35 19.10 0.66
N VAL A 80 -9.62 19.04 0.26
CA VAL A 80 -10.48 20.20 -0.03
C VAL A 80 -10.52 21.23 1.10
N THR A 81 -10.27 20.80 2.35
CA THR A 81 -10.26 21.67 3.52
C THR A 81 -8.86 22.11 3.95
N GLY A 82 -7.80 21.49 3.43
CA GLY A 82 -6.44 21.68 3.92
C GLY A 82 -6.16 21.09 5.32
N ARG A 83 -7.12 20.36 5.93
CA ARG A 83 -7.06 19.89 7.33
C ARG A 83 -6.91 18.38 7.51
N SER A 84 -7.12 17.60 6.46
CA SER A 84 -7.05 16.14 6.51
C SER A 84 -6.09 15.61 5.45
N SER A 85 -5.47 14.47 5.70
CA SER A 85 -4.64 13.72 4.74
C SER A 85 -5.06 12.24 4.72
N CYS A 86 -4.41 11.41 3.91
CA CYS A 86 -4.66 9.96 3.93
C CYS A 86 -4.47 9.40 5.34
N ALA A 87 -3.46 9.88 6.06
CA ALA A 87 -3.16 9.50 7.44
C ALA A 87 -4.25 9.87 8.47
N SER A 88 -5.16 10.79 8.15
CA SER A 88 -6.30 11.13 9.04
C SER A 88 -7.32 10.00 9.17
N CYS A 89 -7.44 9.15 8.13
CA CYS A 89 -8.28 7.94 8.14
C CYS A 89 -7.44 6.65 8.19
N HIS A 90 -6.13 6.75 7.99
CA HIS A 90 -5.19 5.64 7.99
C HIS A 90 -4.04 5.93 8.96
N ASP A 91 -4.37 5.92 10.25
CA ASP A 91 -3.46 6.22 11.36
C ASP A 91 -2.39 5.13 11.49
N PRO A 92 -1.09 5.45 11.34
CA PRO A 92 -0.02 4.47 11.48
C PRO A 92 -0.01 3.74 12.83
N ALA A 93 -0.43 4.40 13.91
CA ALA A 93 -0.50 3.80 15.25
C ALA A 93 -1.55 2.67 15.33
N ARG A 94 -2.53 2.67 14.41
CA ARG A 94 -3.62 1.69 14.31
C ARG A 94 -3.48 0.80 13.09
N SER A 95 -2.23 0.54 12.69
CA SER A 95 -1.91 -0.20 11.47
C SER A 95 -2.59 0.35 10.21
N PHE A 96 -2.67 1.68 10.12
CA PHE A 96 -3.31 2.41 9.02
C PHE A 96 -4.82 2.13 8.91
N SER A 97 -5.50 1.96 10.04
CA SER A 97 -6.96 2.11 10.16
C SER A 97 -7.29 3.42 10.90
N ASP A 98 -8.56 3.79 11.09
CA ASP A 98 -8.95 5.02 11.81
C ASP A 98 -9.47 4.77 13.24
N GLY A 99 -9.71 3.50 13.57
CA GLY A 99 -10.40 3.03 14.76
C GLY A 99 -11.74 3.71 15.06
N ARG A 100 -12.52 3.99 14.01
CA ARG A 100 -13.91 4.43 14.08
C ARG A 100 -14.83 3.36 13.49
N PRO A 101 -16.11 3.28 13.91
CA PRO A 101 -17.07 2.37 13.29
C PRO A 101 -17.18 2.57 11.77
N VAL A 102 -17.22 3.84 11.36
CA VAL A 102 -17.12 4.25 9.96
C VAL A 102 -16.23 5.48 9.87
N ALA A 103 -15.54 5.61 8.74
CA ALA A 103 -14.68 6.75 8.48
C ALA A 103 -15.50 8.05 8.33
N ILE A 104 -14.84 9.18 8.59
CA ILE A 104 -15.43 10.51 8.48
C ILE A 104 -14.66 11.28 7.41
N GLY A 105 -15.37 11.73 6.38
CA GLY A 105 -14.81 12.48 5.28
C GLY A 105 -14.36 13.90 5.67
N ALA A 106 -13.66 14.59 4.78
CA ALA A 106 -13.09 15.92 5.02
C ALA A 106 -14.14 16.99 5.40
N LEU A 107 -15.40 16.79 5.01
CA LEU A 107 -16.51 17.68 5.32
C LEU A 107 -17.35 17.24 6.53
N GLY A 108 -16.93 16.19 7.25
CA GLY A 108 -17.60 15.71 8.46
C GLY A 108 -18.70 14.66 8.22
N GLU A 109 -18.93 14.27 6.97
CA GLU A 109 -19.90 13.22 6.61
C GLU A 109 -19.36 11.82 6.93
N ALA A 110 -20.23 10.95 7.44
CA ALA A 110 -19.90 9.55 7.64
C ALA A 110 -19.83 8.79 6.31
N LEU A 111 -18.79 7.98 6.13
CA LEU A 111 -18.65 7.06 5.00
C LEU A 111 -19.49 5.79 5.22
N PRO A 112 -19.82 5.04 4.16
CA PRO A 112 -20.62 3.82 4.30
C PRO A 112 -19.91 2.67 5.01
N HIS A 113 -18.59 2.74 5.19
CA HIS A 113 -17.80 1.63 5.70
C HIS A 113 -16.72 2.07 6.70
N ASN A 114 -16.31 1.12 7.54
CA ASN A 114 -15.08 1.17 8.34
C ASN A 114 -13.85 1.29 7.43
N ALA A 115 -12.85 2.07 7.85
CA ALA A 115 -11.58 2.18 7.14
C ALA A 115 -10.75 0.90 7.30
N LEU A 116 -10.52 0.20 6.19
CA LEU A 116 -9.64 -0.97 6.16
C LEU A 116 -8.20 -0.56 6.49
N ALA A 117 -7.53 -1.36 7.32
CA ALA A 117 -6.09 -1.25 7.53
C ALA A 117 -5.33 -1.38 6.19
N LEU A 118 -4.28 -0.57 6.02
CA LEU A 118 -3.41 -0.62 4.83
C LEU A 118 -2.19 -1.55 5.01
N VAL A 119 -2.10 -2.22 6.15
CA VAL A 119 -1.07 -3.25 6.34
C VAL A 119 -1.17 -4.32 5.24
N ASN A 120 -0.03 -4.61 4.61
CA ASN A 120 0.13 -5.55 3.50
C ASN A 120 -0.74 -5.25 2.26
N VAL A 121 -1.20 -4.00 2.09
CA VAL A 121 -2.08 -3.60 0.98
C VAL A 121 -1.47 -3.85 -0.41
N ALA A 122 -0.13 -3.92 -0.49
CA ALA A 122 0.64 -4.26 -1.69
C ALA A 122 0.21 -5.58 -2.35
N TYR A 123 -0.30 -6.54 -1.57
CA TYR A 123 -0.69 -7.84 -2.08
C TYR A 123 -2.16 -7.90 -2.54
N ASN A 124 -2.98 -6.88 -2.28
CA ASN A 124 -4.41 -6.96 -2.57
C ASN A 124 -4.71 -7.16 -4.07
N ILE A 125 -5.64 -8.08 -4.38
CA ILE A 125 -6.14 -8.28 -5.76
C ILE A 125 -7.18 -7.22 -6.12
N SER A 126 -8.00 -6.83 -5.15
CA SER A 126 -8.99 -5.76 -5.27
C SER A 126 -9.05 -4.91 -4.00
N PHE A 127 -9.57 -3.70 -4.13
CA PHE A 127 -9.56 -2.67 -3.08
C PHE A 127 -10.98 -2.23 -2.70
N GLY A 128 -11.17 -1.84 -1.44
CA GLY A 128 -12.49 -1.61 -0.84
C GLY A 128 -13.15 -2.88 -0.26
N TRP A 129 -14.32 -2.72 0.36
CA TRP A 129 -15.02 -3.84 1.00
C TRP A 129 -15.81 -4.72 0.02
N THR A 130 -16.45 -4.14 -0.99
CA THR A 130 -17.32 -4.86 -1.95
C THR A 130 -16.95 -4.63 -3.42
N LYS A 131 -15.88 -3.86 -3.69
CA LYS A 131 -15.53 -3.45 -5.06
C LYS A 131 -14.65 -4.48 -5.77
N HIS A 132 -15.28 -5.42 -6.47
CA HIS A 132 -14.59 -6.44 -7.25
C HIS A 132 -13.84 -5.92 -8.50
N THR A 133 -14.06 -4.68 -8.91
CA THR A 133 -13.53 -4.11 -10.18
C THR A 133 -12.37 -3.15 -9.99
N VAL A 134 -12.13 -2.66 -8.77
CA VAL A 134 -10.99 -1.80 -8.45
C VAL A 134 -9.78 -2.70 -8.19
N ARG A 135 -8.85 -2.75 -9.14
CA ARG A 135 -7.77 -3.76 -9.21
C ARG A 135 -6.36 -3.21 -9.08
N SER A 136 -6.21 -1.93 -8.75
CA SER A 136 -4.91 -1.31 -8.44
C SER A 136 -5.07 -0.26 -7.33
N LEU A 137 -3.97 -0.01 -6.61
CA LEU A 137 -3.89 1.10 -5.66
C LEU A 137 -4.11 2.42 -6.38
N GLU A 138 -3.57 2.58 -7.59
CA GLU A 138 -3.74 3.79 -8.39
C GLU A 138 -5.23 4.04 -8.71
N ALA A 139 -5.98 3.01 -9.08
CA ALA A 139 -7.42 3.14 -9.34
C ALA A 139 -8.20 3.39 -8.05
N GLN A 140 -7.84 2.74 -6.94
CA GLN A 140 -8.48 2.99 -5.65
C GLN A 140 -8.24 4.41 -5.18
N MET A 141 -7.03 4.94 -5.35
CA MET A 141 -6.63 6.28 -4.91
C MET A 141 -7.48 7.39 -5.54
N LEU A 142 -7.99 7.18 -6.75
CA LEU A 142 -8.90 8.12 -7.40
C LEU A 142 -10.22 8.29 -6.63
N GLU A 143 -10.67 7.26 -5.91
CA GLU A 143 -11.94 7.31 -5.19
C GLU A 143 -11.93 8.31 -4.04
N PRO A 144 -11.04 8.22 -3.02
CA PRO A 144 -11.02 9.21 -1.96
C PRO A 144 -10.64 10.59 -2.47
N LEU A 145 -9.76 10.68 -3.48
CA LEU A 145 -9.34 11.96 -4.06
C LEU A 145 -10.47 12.67 -4.80
N LEU A 146 -11.33 11.96 -5.54
CA LEU A 146 -12.28 12.57 -6.48
C LEU A 146 -13.75 12.36 -6.14
N ASN A 147 -14.08 11.58 -5.11
CA ASN A 147 -15.46 11.41 -4.72
C ASN A 147 -16.10 12.75 -4.29
N GLN A 148 -17.37 12.90 -4.62
CA GLN A 148 -18.13 14.12 -4.32
C GLN A 148 -19.16 13.90 -3.22
N HIS A 149 -19.57 12.65 -2.95
CA HIS A 149 -20.54 12.32 -1.90
C HIS A 149 -20.40 10.88 -1.38
N PRO A 150 -20.30 10.68 -0.04
CA PRO A 150 -19.75 11.65 0.91
C PRO A 150 -18.32 12.06 0.52
N VAL A 151 -17.90 13.30 0.80
CA VAL A 151 -16.57 13.78 0.38
C VAL A 151 -15.48 13.23 1.31
N GLU A 152 -14.59 12.39 0.78
CA GLU A 152 -13.42 11.87 1.53
C GLU A 152 -12.30 12.91 1.57
N ILE A 153 -11.55 13.08 0.47
CA ILE A 153 -10.49 14.08 0.35
C ILE A 153 -10.96 15.29 -0.48
N GLY A 154 -11.67 15.06 -1.60
CA GLY A 154 -12.46 16.10 -2.28
C GLY A 154 -11.75 17.02 -3.28
N LEU A 155 -10.81 16.50 -4.06
CA LEU A 155 -10.07 17.24 -5.09
C LEU A 155 -10.78 17.38 -6.44
N ALA A 156 -11.98 16.82 -6.62
CA ALA A 156 -12.71 16.94 -7.88
C ALA A 156 -12.88 18.41 -8.31
N GLY A 157 -12.31 18.77 -9.45
CA GLY A 157 -12.29 20.15 -9.97
C GLY A 157 -11.22 21.07 -9.37
N ARG A 158 -10.30 20.54 -8.55
CA ARG A 158 -9.20 21.26 -7.88
C ARG A 158 -7.82 20.71 -8.24
N GLU A 159 -7.74 19.72 -9.11
CA GLU A 159 -6.52 19.00 -9.49
C GLU A 159 -5.48 19.96 -10.08
N ALA A 160 -5.89 20.85 -10.99
CA ALA A 160 -5.00 21.83 -11.60
C ALA A 160 -4.42 22.84 -10.58
N ALA A 161 -5.23 23.25 -9.61
CA ALA A 161 -4.80 24.16 -8.54
C ALA A 161 -3.79 23.46 -7.60
N LEU A 162 -4.04 22.20 -7.24
CA LEU A 162 -3.10 21.39 -6.48
C LEU A 162 -1.77 21.21 -7.22
N ILE A 163 -1.81 20.85 -8.51
CA ILE A 163 -0.60 20.67 -9.34
C ILE A 163 0.21 21.98 -9.37
N ALA A 164 -0.45 23.12 -9.57
CA ALA A 164 0.23 24.42 -9.57
C ALA A 164 0.88 24.72 -8.21
N ALA A 165 0.19 24.46 -7.11
CA ALA A 165 0.71 24.66 -5.76
C ALA A 165 1.94 23.77 -5.48
N LEU A 166 1.87 22.47 -5.80
CA LEU A 166 2.98 21.53 -5.61
C LEU A 166 4.17 21.84 -6.54
N SER A 167 3.90 22.34 -7.74
CA SER A 167 4.96 22.77 -8.68
C SER A 167 5.71 24.01 -8.20
N ALA A 168 5.02 24.91 -7.49
CA ALA A 168 5.60 26.12 -6.94
C ALA A 168 6.40 25.89 -5.65
N ASP A 169 6.15 24.77 -4.94
CA ASP A 169 6.91 24.36 -3.76
C ASP A 169 8.26 23.75 -4.19
N PRO A 170 9.40 24.41 -3.87
CA PRO A 170 10.72 23.94 -4.33
C PRO A 170 11.08 22.54 -3.83
N ALA A 171 10.61 22.17 -2.64
CA ALA A 171 10.89 20.86 -2.06
C ALA A 171 10.08 19.77 -2.77
N TYR A 172 8.84 20.06 -3.17
CA TYR A 172 8.09 19.13 -4.01
C TYR A 172 8.64 19.05 -5.42
N ALA A 173 8.95 20.18 -6.07
CA ALA A 173 9.56 20.19 -7.40
C ALA A 173 10.83 19.31 -7.45
N ALA A 174 11.70 19.42 -6.44
CA ALA A 174 12.88 18.57 -6.31
C ALA A 174 12.53 17.09 -6.10
N ALA A 175 11.55 16.77 -5.25
CA ALA A 175 11.12 15.41 -4.99
C ALA A 175 10.49 14.73 -6.22
N PHE A 176 9.66 15.46 -6.98
CA PHE A 176 9.09 14.98 -8.25
C PHE A 176 10.19 14.76 -9.31
N ALA A 177 11.15 15.69 -9.43
CA ALA A 177 12.28 15.52 -10.35
C ALA A 177 13.12 14.27 -10.04
N ALA A 178 13.31 13.96 -8.75
CA ALA A 178 14.02 12.76 -8.31
C ALA A 178 13.22 11.47 -8.52
N ALA A 179 11.89 11.52 -8.35
CA ALA A 179 11.00 10.37 -8.51
C ALA A 179 10.72 10.03 -9.98
N TYR A 180 10.68 11.03 -10.86
CA TYR A 180 10.35 10.92 -12.29
C TYR A 180 11.43 11.56 -13.19
N PRO A 181 12.67 11.07 -13.11
CA PRO A 181 13.76 11.66 -13.89
C PRO A 181 13.53 11.47 -15.39
N GLY A 182 13.68 12.54 -16.15
CA GLY A 182 13.47 12.54 -17.60
C GLY A 182 12.03 12.78 -18.04
N ASP A 183 11.08 12.90 -17.11
CA ASP A 183 9.71 13.32 -17.43
C ASP A 183 9.63 14.86 -17.53
N ALA A 184 9.05 15.35 -18.62
CA ALA A 184 8.87 16.78 -18.86
C ALA A 184 7.74 17.38 -17.99
N ALA A 185 6.74 16.57 -17.60
CA ALA A 185 5.63 16.96 -16.74
C ALA A 185 5.88 16.45 -15.31
N MET A 186 6.96 16.93 -14.70
CA MET A 186 7.46 16.44 -13.40
C MET A 186 6.37 16.34 -12.33
N VAL A 187 5.48 17.34 -12.24
CA VAL A 187 4.30 17.32 -11.35
C VAL A 187 3.03 17.14 -12.17
N SER A 188 2.37 16.00 -12.00
CA SER A 188 1.08 15.69 -12.61
C SER A 188 0.17 14.97 -11.61
N PHE A 189 -1.14 14.97 -11.84
CA PHE A 189 -2.07 14.23 -10.99
C PHE A 189 -1.77 12.72 -10.99
N GLU A 190 -1.38 12.17 -12.14
CA GLU A 190 -0.94 10.79 -12.26
C GLU A 190 0.30 10.50 -11.41
N HIS A 191 1.29 11.40 -11.40
CA HIS A 191 2.48 11.25 -10.56
C HIS A 191 2.16 11.31 -9.06
N ILE A 192 1.22 12.16 -8.64
CA ILE A 192 0.74 12.18 -7.26
C ILE A 192 0.18 10.80 -6.87
N VAL A 193 -0.77 10.29 -7.67
CA VAL A 193 -1.41 8.98 -7.45
C VAL A 193 -0.38 7.85 -7.43
N LYS A 194 0.52 7.80 -8.42
CA LYS A 194 1.54 6.76 -8.55
C LYS A 194 2.58 6.80 -7.43
N ALA A 195 2.92 7.99 -6.94
CA ALA A 195 3.84 8.14 -5.81
C ALA A 195 3.21 7.62 -4.52
N ILE A 196 1.99 8.05 -4.17
CA ILE A 196 1.28 7.58 -2.97
C ILE A 196 1.11 6.06 -3.00
N ALA A 197 0.64 5.51 -4.13
CA ALA A 197 0.51 4.06 -4.30
C ALA A 197 1.85 3.32 -4.14
N SER A 198 2.99 3.93 -4.49
CA SER A 198 4.31 3.33 -4.25
C SER A 198 4.66 3.28 -2.77
N PHE A 199 4.33 4.33 -2.01
CA PHE A 199 4.50 4.32 -0.56
C PHE A 199 3.61 3.26 0.12
N GLU A 200 2.34 3.18 -0.26
CA GLU A 200 1.40 2.20 0.30
C GLU A 200 1.88 0.75 0.10
N ARG A 201 2.54 0.46 -1.03
CA ARG A 201 3.15 -0.86 -1.27
C ARG A 201 4.27 -1.22 -0.28
N THR A 202 4.82 -0.25 0.43
CA THR A 202 5.88 -0.47 1.43
C THR A 202 5.36 -0.80 2.82
N LEU A 203 4.04 -0.73 3.03
CA LEU A 203 3.37 -0.96 4.32
C LEU A 203 3.31 -2.46 4.65
N ILE A 204 4.47 -3.10 4.81
CA ILE A 204 4.60 -4.55 5.02
C ILE A 204 4.78 -4.86 6.51
N SER A 205 3.87 -5.66 7.07
CA SER A 205 3.94 -6.25 8.42
C SER A 205 4.15 -7.76 8.31
N GLY A 206 5.17 -8.26 9.01
CA GLY A 206 5.53 -9.68 8.96
C GLY A 206 6.62 -10.10 9.93
N ARG A 207 6.78 -9.39 11.04
CA ARG A 207 7.72 -9.71 12.13
C ARG A 207 7.00 -9.84 13.48
N SER A 208 5.76 -10.29 13.45
CA SER A 208 4.96 -10.57 14.64
C SER A 208 5.52 -11.76 15.45
N LEU A 209 4.95 -12.02 16.63
CA LEU A 209 5.31 -13.20 17.43
C LEU A 209 5.03 -14.51 16.67
N PHE A 210 3.96 -14.55 15.90
CA PHE A 210 3.69 -15.67 14.99
C PHE A 210 4.79 -15.84 13.95
N ASP A 211 5.28 -14.75 13.35
CA ASP A 211 6.30 -14.82 12.31
C ASP A 211 7.63 -15.34 12.87
N ARG A 212 8.03 -14.87 14.05
CA ARG A 212 9.23 -15.36 14.75
C ARG A 212 9.13 -16.85 15.05
N TYR A 213 7.95 -17.31 15.48
CA TYR A 213 7.70 -18.72 15.74
C TYR A 213 7.76 -19.57 14.46
N VAL A 214 7.06 -19.18 13.39
CA VAL A 214 6.93 -19.99 12.16
C VAL A 214 8.13 -19.89 11.24
N PHE A 215 8.66 -18.68 11.03
CA PHE A 215 9.69 -18.42 10.02
C PHE A 215 11.09 -18.39 10.60
N ASP A 216 11.25 -17.95 11.85
CA ASP A 216 12.57 -17.83 12.49
C ASP A 216 12.90 -19.00 13.44
N GLY A 217 11.92 -19.86 13.74
CA GLY A 217 12.11 -21.03 14.59
C GLY A 217 12.21 -20.69 16.08
N GLU A 218 11.74 -19.50 16.48
CA GLU A 218 11.71 -19.08 17.88
C GLU A 218 10.50 -19.68 18.58
N HIS A 219 10.62 -20.95 18.98
CA HIS A 219 9.51 -21.75 19.50
C HIS A 219 8.84 -21.14 20.75
N GLU A 220 9.58 -20.35 21.53
CA GLU A 220 9.09 -19.67 22.73
C GLU A 220 8.43 -18.30 22.45
N ALA A 221 8.45 -17.81 21.21
CA ALA A 221 7.79 -16.55 20.85
C ALA A 221 6.25 -16.63 20.96
N LEU A 222 5.66 -17.82 20.77
CA LEU A 222 4.23 -18.06 20.98
C LEU A 222 3.97 -18.78 22.30
N SER A 223 3.04 -18.23 23.08
CA SER A 223 2.55 -18.85 24.31
C SER A 223 1.84 -20.18 24.02
N GLY A 224 1.75 -21.05 25.02
CA GLY A 224 1.01 -22.32 24.90
C GLY A 224 -0.46 -22.11 24.53
N GLU A 225 -1.08 -21.03 25.00
CA GLU A 225 -2.45 -20.63 24.66
C GLU A 225 -2.57 -20.20 23.19
N ALA A 226 -1.67 -19.34 22.70
CA ALA A 226 -1.64 -18.93 21.30
C ALA A 226 -1.38 -20.12 20.35
N LYS A 227 -0.56 -21.10 20.77
CA LYS A 227 -0.33 -22.35 20.00
C LYS A 227 -1.60 -23.19 19.88
N ARG A 228 -2.40 -23.31 20.96
CA ARG A 228 -3.71 -23.99 20.90
C ARG A 228 -4.71 -23.22 20.03
N GLY A 229 -4.72 -21.89 20.12
CA GLY A 229 -5.50 -21.02 19.25
C GLY A 229 -5.14 -21.15 17.77
N MET A 230 -3.85 -21.23 17.45
CA MET A 230 -3.34 -21.48 16.11
C MET A 230 -3.82 -22.84 15.58
N ALA A 231 -3.64 -23.91 16.37
CA ALA A 231 -4.11 -25.24 15.99
C ALA A 231 -5.63 -25.26 15.74
N LEU A 232 -6.38 -24.53 16.57
CA LEU A 232 -7.81 -24.35 16.38
C LEU A 232 -8.12 -23.60 15.08
N PHE A 233 -7.52 -22.44 14.85
CA PHE A 233 -7.70 -21.60 13.66
C PHE A 233 -7.52 -22.37 12.34
N PHE A 234 -6.50 -23.24 12.27
CA PHE A 234 -6.21 -24.06 11.10
C PHE A 234 -7.02 -25.36 11.02
N SER A 235 -7.75 -25.72 12.08
CA SER A 235 -8.59 -26.93 12.08
C SER A 235 -9.79 -26.80 11.14
N SER A 236 -10.18 -27.92 10.54
CA SER A 236 -11.42 -27.99 9.74
C SER A 236 -12.70 -27.81 10.57
N ARG A 237 -12.60 -27.91 11.91
CA ARG A 237 -13.73 -27.78 12.83
C ARG A 237 -14.24 -26.35 12.93
N VAL A 238 -13.34 -25.36 12.99
CA VAL A 238 -13.71 -23.94 13.00
C VAL A 238 -13.50 -23.31 11.62
N GLY A 239 -12.54 -23.78 10.82
CA GLY A 239 -12.43 -23.45 9.41
C GLY A 239 -12.02 -22.00 9.07
N CYS A 240 -11.49 -21.22 10.02
CA CYS A 240 -11.07 -19.83 9.81
C CYS A 240 -10.07 -19.71 8.64
N SER A 241 -9.12 -20.66 8.57
CA SER A 241 -8.14 -20.79 7.47
C SER A 241 -8.74 -21.16 6.11
N GLY A 242 -10.05 -21.42 6.04
CA GLY A 242 -10.79 -21.56 4.78
C GLY A 242 -10.80 -20.27 3.97
N CYS A 243 -10.84 -19.12 4.66
CA CYS A 243 -10.84 -17.79 4.06
C CYS A 243 -9.56 -17.01 4.38
N HIS A 244 -9.10 -17.08 5.63
CA HIS A 244 -7.94 -16.32 6.13
C HIS A 244 -6.69 -17.20 6.15
N SER A 245 -5.93 -17.21 5.06
CA SER A 245 -4.89 -18.22 4.84
C SER A 245 -3.61 -17.66 4.24
N GLY A 246 -2.59 -18.52 4.12
CA GLY A 246 -1.29 -18.16 3.57
C GLY A 246 -0.50 -17.24 4.49
N PHE A 247 0.58 -16.67 3.96
CA PHE A 247 1.45 -15.79 4.72
C PHE A 247 0.71 -14.56 5.25
N ASP A 248 -0.29 -14.03 4.53
CA ASP A 248 -0.99 -12.80 4.90
C ASP A 248 -2.27 -13.01 5.71
N PHE A 249 -2.66 -14.25 6.04
CA PHE A 249 -3.95 -14.53 6.70
C PHE A 249 -5.15 -13.86 6.01
N ALA A 250 -5.08 -13.74 4.70
CA ALA A 250 -6.06 -13.07 3.86
C ALA A 250 -6.58 -14.03 2.80
N GLY A 251 -7.72 -13.68 2.20
CA GLY A 251 -8.21 -14.34 0.99
C GLY A 251 -8.00 -13.51 -0.27
N ASN A 252 -7.85 -12.18 -0.11
CA ASN A 252 -7.64 -11.22 -1.20
C ASN A 252 -6.17 -10.84 -1.29
N TRP A 253 -5.31 -11.75 -1.74
CA TRP A 253 -3.91 -11.45 -1.97
C TRP A 253 -3.38 -12.11 -3.25
N ARG A 254 -2.39 -11.49 -3.90
CA ARG A 254 -1.63 -12.00 -5.04
C ARG A 254 -0.18 -11.54 -4.96
N ASP A 255 0.76 -12.43 -5.29
CA ASP A 255 2.19 -12.11 -5.37
C ASP A 255 2.67 -11.82 -6.80
N SER A 256 3.99 -11.61 -6.97
CA SER A 256 4.61 -11.34 -8.27
C SER A 256 4.52 -12.51 -9.26
N GLU A 257 4.42 -13.75 -8.76
CA GLU A 257 4.35 -14.96 -9.58
C GLU A 257 2.90 -15.32 -9.96
N GLY A 258 1.92 -14.61 -9.40
CA GLY A 258 0.50 -14.81 -9.66
C GLY A 258 -0.16 -15.84 -8.75
N GLU A 259 0.51 -16.30 -7.68
CA GLU A 259 -0.15 -17.08 -6.63
C GLU A 259 -1.22 -16.21 -5.96
N THR A 260 -2.36 -16.82 -5.56
CA THR A 260 -3.48 -16.07 -4.96
C THR A 260 -4.04 -16.73 -3.72
N GLY A 261 -4.65 -15.91 -2.87
CA GLY A 261 -5.39 -16.36 -1.70
C GLY A 261 -6.64 -17.19 -2.05
N ARG A 262 -7.08 -18.01 -1.10
CA ARG A 262 -8.11 -19.05 -1.33
C ARG A 262 -9.52 -18.52 -1.58
N ALA A 263 -9.84 -17.32 -1.09
CA ALA A 263 -11.19 -16.75 -1.16
C ALA A 263 -11.17 -15.22 -1.03
N SER A 264 -11.07 -14.48 -2.13
CA SER A 264 -10.98 -13.02 -2.07
C SER A 264 -12.22 -12.35 -1.48
N PHE A 265 -13.40 -12.97 -1.64
CA PHE A 265 -14.68 -12.48 -1.11
C PHE A 265 -15.47 -13.63 -0.49
N ALA A 266 -16.22 -13.34 0.57
CA ALA A 266 -17.08 -14.31 1.25
C ALA A 266 -18.35 -13.65 1.79
N ARG A 267 -19.45 -14.42 1.85
CA ARG A 267 -20.66 -14.03 2.58
C ARG A 267 -20.45 -14.29 4.06
N ASN A 268 -20.17 -13.22 4.81
CA ASN A 268 -19.82 -13.29 6.23
C ASN A 268 -21.03 -13.27 7.18
N GLY A 269 -22.26 -13.21 6.64
CA GLY A 269 -23.50 -13.15 7.41
C GLY A 269 -23.80 -11.81 8.07
N THR A 270 -23.08 -10.75 7.74
CA THR A 270 -23.36 -9.36 8.18
C THR A 270 -23.86 -8.45 7.06
N SER A 271 -23.73 -8.89 5.80
CA SER A 271 -24.15 -8.22 4.58
C SER A 271 -24.82 -9.19 3.62
N GLU A 272 -25.71 -8.68 2.76
CA GLU A 272 -26.27 -9.46 1.64
C GLU A 272 -25.26 -9.65 0.50
N GLU A 273 -24.32 -8.72 0.34
CA GLU A 273 -23.23 -8.85 -0.64
C GLU A 273 -22.05 -9.61 -0.05
N ALA A 274 -21.23 -10.23 -0.91
CA ALA A 274 -19.98 -10.81 -0.46
C ALA A 274 -18.99 -9.68 -0.16
N VAL A 275 -18.33 -9.75 0.99
CA VAL A 275 -17.30 -8.77 1.35
C VAL A 275 -15.92 -9.36 1.15
N ARG A 276 -14.95 -8.50 0.87
CA ARG A 276 -13.54 -8.84 0.77
C ARG A 276 -13.10 -9.50 2.07
N VAL A 277 -12.24 -10.53 1.96
CA VAL A 277 -11.62 -11.20 3.10
C VAL A 277 -10.28 -10.52 3.40
N PRO A 278 -10.21 -9.59 4.37
CA PRO A 278 -8.99 -8.85 4.66
C PRO A 278 -7.95 -9.73 5.35
N THR A 279 -6.72 -9.21 5.42
CA THR A 279 -5.66 -9.74 6.28
C THR A 279 -6.08 -9.69 7.74
N LEU A 280 -5.65 -10.69 8.52
CA LEU A 280 -5.75 -10.68 9.99
C LEU A 280 -4.44 -10.25 10.65
N ARG A 281 -3.41 -9.88 9.87
CA ARG A 281 -2.19 -9.31 10.44
C ARG A 281 -2.50 -7.97 11.08
N ASN A 282 -1.94 -7.76 12.26
CA ASN A 282 -2.22 -6.62 13.14
C ASN A 282 -3.70 -6.43 13.51
N ILE A 283 -4.56 -7.46 13.41
CA ILE A 283 -6.00 -7.32 13.68
C ILE A 283 -6.30 -6.77 15.08
N ALA A 284 -5.45 -7.05 16.08
CA ALA A 284 -5.64 -6.53 17.44
C ALA A 284 -5.56 -5.00 17.54
N LEU A 285 -5.04 -4.31 16.51
CA LEU A 285 -4.87 -2.86 16.47
C LEU A 285 -5.92 -2.13 15.62
N THR A 286 -6.84 -2.86 14.99
CA THR A 286 -7.74 -2.32 13.95
C THR A 286 -9.21 -2.39 14.36
N ALA A 287 -9.49 -2.42 15.67
CA ALA A 287 -10.86 -2.25 16.16
C ALA A 287 -11.39 -0.86 15.78
N PRO A 288 -12.70 -0.71 15.49
CA PRO A 288 -13.72 -1.76 15.49
C PRO A 288 -13.73 -2.58 14.18
N TYR A 289 -14.44 -3.71 14.21
CA TYR A 289 -14.34 -4.75 13.19
C TYR A 289 -15.56 -4.83 12.27
N MET A 290 -15.35 -5.49 11.13
CA MET A 290 -16.28 -5.68 10.00
C MET A 290 -16.44 -4.43 9.13
N HIS A 291 -17.03 -4.62 7.96
CA HIS A 291 -17.23 -3.56 6.96
C HIS A 291 -17.95 -2.32 7.47
N ASP A 292 -18.75 -2.43 8.53
CA ASP A 292 -19.53 -1.36 9.13
C ASP A 292 -19.12 -1.07 10.58
N GLY A 293 -18.00 -1.65 11.05
CA GLY A 293 -17.45 -1.38 12.37
C GLY A 293 -18.38 -1.73 13.54
N ARG A 294 -19.36 -2.63 13.35
CA ARG A 294 -20.37 -2.92 14.37
C ARG A 294 -19.84 -3.63 15.62
N PHE A 295 -18.67 -4.25 15.55
CA PHE A 295 -18.10 -5.01 16.66
C PHE A 295 -16.89 -4.28 17.24
N ALA A 296 -16.96 -3.91 18.52
CA ALA A 296 -15.85 -3.24 19.22
C ALA A 296 -14.71 -4.19 19.59
N THR A 297 -14.97 -5.49 19.71
CA THR A 297 -14.00 -6.47 20.25
C THR A 297 -13.91 -7.73 19.40
N LEU A 298 -12.77 -8.44 19.47
CA LEU A 298 -12.59 -9.72 18.78
C LEU A 298 -13.52 -10.79 19.35
N GLU A 299 -13.83 -10.73 20.63
CA GLU A 299 -14.81 -11.59 21.28
C GLU A 299 -16.17 -11.49 20.58
N ALA A 300 -16.63 -10.26 20.28
CA ALA A 300 -17.89 -10.03 19.60
C ALA A 300 -17.89 -10.57 18.15
N VAL A 301 -16.74 -10.48 17.46
CA VAL A 301 -16.55 -11.08 16.13
C VAL A 301 -16.64 -12.62 16.20
N LEU A 302 -15.96 -13.24 17.16
CA LEU A 302 -15.97 -14.69 17.36
C LEU A 302 -17.35 -15.21 17.81
N ASP A 303 -18.08 -14.43 18.61
CA ASP A 303 -19.48 -14.69 18.95
C ASP A 303 -20.38 -14.67 17.72
N HIS A 304 -20.24 -13.65 16.87
CA HIS A 304 -21.00 -13.56 15.63
C HIS A 304 -20.82 -14.80 14.76
N TYR A 305 -19.57 -15.22 14.52
CA TYR A 305 -19.29 -16.40 13.71
C TYR A 305 -19.73 -17.71 14.38
N SER A 306 -19.65 -17.80 15.72
CA SER A 306 -20.18 -18.96 16.47
C SER A 306 -21.70 -19.05 16.35
N GLY A 307 -22.42 -17.93 16.45
CA GLY A 307 -23.87 -17.87 16.25
C GLY A 307 -24.27 -18.15 14.80
N LEU A 308 -23.49 -17.65 13.84
CA LEU A 308 -23.67 -17.93 12.42
C LEU A 308 -23.57 -19.43 12.12
N ALA A 309 -22.57 -20.10 12.69
CA ALA A 309 -22.39 -21.54 12.58
C ALA A 309 -23.64 -22.31 13.05
N GLN A 310 -24.23 -21.91 14.18
CA GLN A 310 -25.44 -22.54 14.72
C GLN A 310 -26.64 -22.33 13.79
N ARG A 311 -26.87 -21.09 13.34
CA ARG A 311 -27.97 -20.75 12.41
C ARG A 311 -27.84 -21.47 11.07
N ALA A 312 -26.63 -21.56 10.52
CA ALA A 312 -26.37 -22.24 9.27
C ALA A 312 -26.68 -23.74 9.33
N ARG A 313 -26.39 -24.41 10.46
CA ARG A 313 -26.81 -25.81 10.65
C ARG A 313 -28.31 -25.96 10.81
N ALA A 314 -28.96 -25.08 11.57
CA ALA A 314 -30.41 -25.12 11.76
C ALA A 314 -31.18 -24.92 10.44
N SER A 315 -30.67 -24.12 9.50
CA SER A 315 -31.33 -23.85 8.21
C SER A 315 -30.91 -24.76 7.05
N GLY A 316 -30.03 -25.74 7.28
CA GLY A 316 -29.48 -26.58 6.22
C GLY A 316 -28.50 -25.86 5.27
N GLY A 317 -27.98 -24.70 5.67
CA GLY A 317 -26.80 -24.06 5.06
C GLY A 317 -26.99 -23.35 3.71
N ARG A 318 -28.20 -23.28 3.16
CA ARG A 318 -28.45 -22.83 1.77
C ARG A 318 -28.06 -21.37 1.46
N HIS A 319 -27.89 -20.52 2.47
CA HIS A 319 -27.59 -19.08 2.32
C HIS A 319 -26.25 -18.64 2.91
N TYR A 320 -25.41 -19.59 3.35
CA TYR A 320 -24.15 -19.31 4.04
C TYR A 320 -22.96 -19.82 3.23
N ASP A 321 -21.82 -19.12 3.27
CA ASP A 321 -20.59 -19.64 2.65
C ASP A 321 -20.21 -20.97 3.34
N ARG A 322 -19.91 -21.99 2.52
CA ARG A 322 -19.63 -23.35 3.01
C ARG A 322 -18.35 -23.45 3.85
N ARG A 323 -17.49 -22.42 3.78
CA ARG A 323 -16.25 -22.26 4.57
C ARG A 323 -16.48 -21.70 5.97
N LEU A 324 -17.68 -21.16 6.26
CA LEU A 324 -17.97 -20.64 7.59
C LEU A 324 -17.89 -21.74 8.66
N PRO A 325 -17.56 -21.36 9.91
CA PRO A 325 -17.43 -22.32 10.99
C PRO A 325 -18.67 -23.21 11.10
N ARG A 326 -18.42 -24.48 11.39
CA ARG A 326 -19.46 -25.48 11.61
C ARG A 326 -19.39 -26.01 13.03
N SER A 327 -18.96 -25.20 13.99
CA SER A 327 -19.02 -25.50 15.42
C SER A 327 -19.08 -24.18 16.19
N ALA A 328 -19.76 -24.19 17.33
CA ALA A 328 -19.72 -23.05 18.24
C ALA A 328 -18.44 -23.14 19.07
N LEU A 329 -17.85 -21.99 19.39
CA LEU A 329 -16.65 -21.92 20.22
C LEU A 329 -17.02 -21.99 21.70
N THR A 330 -16.26 -22.74 22.49
CA THR A 330 -16.30 -22.62 23.96
C THR A 330 -15.59 -21.34 24.42
N SER A 331 -15.77 -20.95 25.68
CA SER A 331 -15.06 -19.79 26.24
C SER A 331 -13.53 -19.96 26.22
N ALA A 332 -13.02 -21.17 26.47
CA ALA A 332 -11.59 -21.46 26.40
C ALA A 332 -11.06 -21.36 24.96
N GLU A 333 -11.77 -21.97 24.01
CA GLU A 333 -11.42 -21.92 22.58
C GLU A 333 -11.40 -20.49 22.02
N ARG A 334 -12.32 -19.65 22.51
CA ARG A 334 -12.35 -18.23 22.15
C ARG A 334 -11.12 -17.49 22.68
N ALA A 335 -10.78 -17.67 23.95
CA ALA A 335 -9.58 -17.06 24.54
C ALA A 335 -8.32 -17.49 23.80
N GLU A 336 -8.21 -18.78 23.47
CA GLU A 336 -7.11 -19.34 22.68
C GLU A 336 -7.02 -18.70 21.29
N LEU A 337 -8.14 -18.57 20.56
CA LEU A 337 -8.17 -17.89 19.26
C LEU A 337 -7.77 -16.42 19.37
N ILE A 338 -8.20 -15.72 20.41
CA ILE A 338 -7.81 -14.32 20.63
C ILE A 338 -6.30 -14.23 20.89
N ALA A 339 -5.75 -15.09 21.75
CA ALA A 339 -4.31 -15.14 21.99
C ALA A 339 -3.52 -15.38 20.69
N PHE A 340 -4.03 -16.23 19.80
CA PHE A 340 -3.45 -16.42 18.47
C PHE A 340 -3.56 -15.16 17.59
N LEU A 341 -4.74 -14.56 17.47
CA LEU A 341 -4.95 -13.34 16.66
C LEU A 341 -4.10 -12.17 17.15
N SER A 342 -3.96 -12.00 18.47
CA SER A 342 -3.07 -11.01 19.07
C SER A 342 -1.61 -11.25 18.71
N SER A 343 -1.19 -12.51 18.57
CA SER A 343 0.18 -12.86 18.18
C SER A 343 0.54 -12.49 16.73
N LEU A 344 -0.45 -12.12 15.91
CA LEU A 344 -0.27 -11.62 14.54
C LEU A 344 0.07 -10.12 14.48
N THR A 345 0.25 -9.48 15.65
CA THR A 345 0.62 -8.06 15.75
C THR A 345 2.13 -7.88 15.63
N ASP A 346 2.55 -7.13 14.62
CA ASP A 346 3.93 -6.69 14.43
C ASP A 346 4.13 -5.31 15.06
N GLU A 347 4.60 -5.31 16.30
CA GLU A 347 4.90 -4.07 17.03
C GLU A 347 6.03 -3.24 16.37
N SER A 348 6.92 -3.88 15.60
CA SER A 348 7.99 -3.17 14.90
C SER A 348 7.48 -2.36 13.71
N PHE A 349 6.43 -2.85 13.04
CA PHE A 349 5.73 -2.13 11.99
C PHE A 349 5.13 -0.83 12.52
N VAL A 350 4.46 -0.86 13.67
CA VAL A 350 3.84 0.33 14.27
C VAL A 350 4.91 1.33 14.75
N ARG A 351 5.93 0.86 15.47
CA ARG A 351 7.01 1.72 15.97
C ARG A 351 7.77 2.44 14.86
N ARG A 352 7.98 1.80 13.71
CA ARG A 352 8.64 2.41 12.54
C ARG A 352 8.02 3.77 12.16
N PHE A 353 6.70 3.90 12.29
CA PHE A 353 5.99 5.13 11.95
C PHE A 353 5.76 6.06 13.15
N ALA A 354 5.93 5.60 14.38
CA ALA A 354 5.94 6.47 15.56
C ALA A 354 7.27 7.25 15.67
N GLU A 355 8.39 6.60 15.32
CA GLU A 355 9.74 7.13 15.51
C GLU A 355 10.26 7.98 14.33
N SER A 356 9.62 7.90 13.17
CA SER A 356 9.92 8.77 12.02
C SER A 356 9.03 10.01 12.09
N PRO A 357 9.55 11.24 12.27
CA PRO A 357 8.71 12.43 12.20
C PRO A 357 8.15 12.57 10.78
N HIS A 358 6.83 12.38 10.64
CA HIS A 358 6.08 12.49 9.39
C HIS A 358 5.82 13.94 8.98
N THR A 359 6.75 14.83 9.30
CA THR A 359 6.49 16.27 9.32
C THR A 359 6.18 16.78 7.91
N PRO A 360 5.01 17.41 7.70
CA PRO A 360 4.89 18.42 6.66
C PRO A 360 5.85 19.54 7.06
N ALA A 361 6.86 19.81 6.23
CA ALA A 361 7.51 21.11 6.31
C ALA A 361 6.42 22.18 6.16
N ASP A 362 6.36 23.10 7.13
CA ASP A 362 5.60 24.35 7.12
C ASP A 362 4.10 24.28 7.44
N THR A 363 3.78 24.23 8.74
CA THR A 363 2.58 24.91 9.26
C THR A 363 3.00 26.35 9.61
N PRO A 364 2.44 27.41 8.97
CA PRO A 364 2.73 28.77 9.40
C PRO A 364 2.16 29.01 10.80
N PRO A 365 2.80 29.82 11.65
CA PRO A 365 2.23 30.19 12.94
C PRO A 365 0.91 30.95 12.70
N GLU A 366 -0.13 30.56 13.43
CA GLU A 366 -1.37 31.33 13.50
C GLU A 366 -1.05 32.76 13.97
N HIS A 367 -1.59 33.75 13.25
CA HIS A 367 -1.61 35.16 13.64
C HIS A 367 -2.98 35.54 14.18
#